data_AF-A0A8H4PGX5-F1
#
_entry.id   AF-A0A8H4PGX5-F1
#
_cell.length_a   1.000
_cell.length_b   1.000
_cell.length_c   1.000
_cell.angle_alpha   90.00
_cell.angle_beta   90.00
_cell.angle_gamma   90.00
#
_symmetry.space_group_name_H-M   'P 1'
#
loop_
_entity.id
_entity.type
_entity.pdbx_description
1 polymer ?
#
loop_
_entity_poly.entity_id
_entity_poly.type
_entity_poly.pdbx_seq_one_letter_code
_entity_poly.pdbx_strand_id
1 'polypeptide(L)'
;MSATISAQVSDCLKLFYNLDGIFSYSSDNPLKLEQRRCVIDEHGRFIHWARNIGAYPVGADSLECHLRDASHVRDQAIRLINYIKRLLEDAISITRGRKVPWEYLRDDEVSLDEEDMFHEESPETELDQIIRHIGDGIEDLLHLSAAMRNPAPHDRVMGSQSIDTDHFLRPDIEHVREKFQKMDEVLANRLGTAITTRRRYFKYREAHHLRQSSDVDQQKATSTAAQTSPPLIPL
;
A
#
# COMPACT_ATOMS: atom_id res chain seq x y z
N MET A 1 -18.00 -0.76 -4.66
CA MET A 1 -17.39 0.44 -4.05
C MET A 1 -16.00 0.02 -3.59
N SER A 2 -14.94 0.49 -4.25
CA SER A 2 -13.57 0.12 -3.85
C SER A 2 -13.29 0.76 -2.50
N ALA A 3 -13.00 -0.05 -1.47
CA ALA A 3 -12.67 0.46 -0.14
C ALA A 3 -11.38 1.30 -0.22
N THR A 4 -11.51 2.61 -0.02
CA THR A 4 -10.41 3.56 -0.05
C THR A 4 -9.34 3.20 0.99
N ILE A 5 -8.05 3.37 0.66
CA ILE A 5 -6.94 3.11 1.59
C ILE A 5 -7.16 3.86 2.91
N SER A 6 -7.63 5.11 2.85
CA SER A 6 -7.94 5.91 4.02
C SER A 6 -8.97 5.27 4.96
N ALA A 7 -10.01 4.62 4.41
CA ALA A 7 -11.02 3.92 5.21
C ALA A 7 -10.42 2.70 5.93
N GLN A 8 -9.59 1.92 5.23
CA GLN A 8 -8.94 0.74 5.80
C GLN A 8 -7.92 1.11 6.87
N VAL A 9 -7.17 2.22 6.67
CA VAL A 9 -6.27 2.78 7.68
C VAL A 9 -7.04 3.25 8.91
N SER A 10 -8.17 3.94 8.73
CA SER A 10 -9.03 4.36 9.85
C SER A 10 -9.55 3.17 10.66
N ASP A 11 -9.95 2.09 9.99
CA ASP A 11 -10.36 0.85 10.66
C ASP A 11 -9.23 0.24 11.48
N CYS A 12 -8.02 0.13 10.92
CA CYS A 12 -6.87 -0.42 11.64
C CYS A 12 -6.53 0.42 12.88
N LEU A 13 -6.56 1.75 12.77
CA LEU A 13 -6.32 2.64 13.92
C LEU A 13 -7.34 2.41 15.03
N LYS A 14 -8.63 2.24 14.70
CA LYS A 14 -9.67 1.92 15.70
C LYS A 14 -9.41 0.58 16.39
N LEU A 15 -8.92 -0.42 15.65
CA LEU A 15 -8.58 -1.73 16.21
C LEU A 15 -7.37 -1.63 17.16
N PHE A 16 -6.32 -0.89 16.80
CA PHE A 16 -5.20 -0.62 17.70
C PHE A 16 -5.64 0.07 19.00
N TYR A 17 -6.47 1.11 18.92
CA TYR A 17 -7.03 1.76 20.12
C TYR A 17 -7.87 0.80 20.97
N ASN A 18 -8.64 -0.10 20.32
CA ASN A 18 -9.43 -1.10 21.03
C ASN A 18 -8.53 -2.08 21.79
N LEU A 19 -7.48 -2.57 21.13
CA LEU A 19 -6.53 -3.51 21.69
C LEU A 19 -5.78 -2.91 22.89
N ASP A 20 -5.28 -1.68 22.78
CA ASP A 20 -4.64 -0.96 23.89
C ASP A 20 -5.60 -0.73 25.07
N GLY A 21 -6.87 -0.43 24.78
CA GLY A 21 -7.92 -0.34 25.78
C GLY A 21 -8.10 -1.65 26.56
N ILE A 22 -8.13 -2.80 25.87
CA ILE A 22 -8.26 -4.12 26.51
C ILE A 22 -7.07 -4.40 27.44
N PHE A 23 -5.85 -4.13 26.98
CA PHE A 23 -4.66 -4.33 27.80
C PHE A 23 -4.62 -3.42 29.03
N SER A 24 -5.17 -2.20 28.94
CA SER A 24 -5.21 -1.26 30.07
C SER A 24 -6.06 -1.74 31.25
N TYR A 25 -7.03 -2.63 31.02
CA TYR A 25 -7.84 -3.25 32.08
C TYR A 25 -7.19 -4.49 32.70
N SER A 26 -6.11 -5.02 32.12
CA SER A 26 -5.45 -6.28 32.52
C SER A 26 -4.02 -6.02 33.02
N SER A 27 -3.87 -5.12 34.00
CA SER A 27 -2.57 -4.53 34.39
C SER A 27 -1.65 -5.39 35.27
N ASP A 28 -2.11 -6.55 35.76
CA ASP A 28 -1.39 -7.26 36.82
C ASP A 28 -0.40 -8.32 36.33
N ASN A 29 -0.33 -8.60 35.02
CA ASN A 29 0.55 -9.64 34.46
C ASN A 29 1.75 -9.01 33.70
N PRO A 30 3.01 -9.32 34.08
CA PRO A 30 4.21 -8.77 33.45
C PRO A 30 4.35 -9.12 31.96
N LEU A 31 3.95 -10.34 31.54
CA LEU A 31 3.96 -10.73 30.12
C LEU A 31 2.97 -9.90 29.30
N LYS A 32 1.78 -9.63 29.86
CA LYS A 32 0.78 -8.77 29.21
C LYS A 32 1.26 -7.32 29.11
N LEU A 33 2.06 -6.85 30.07
CA LEU A 33 2.63 -5.50 30.04
C LEU A 33 3.66 -5.37 28.90
N GLU A 34 4.48 -6.40 28.67
CA GLU A 34 5.42 -6.45 27.56
C GLU A 34 4.70 -6.49 26.20
N GLN A 35 3.70 -7.37 26.07
CA GLN A 35 2.85 -7.45 24.87
C GLN A 35 2.17 -6.11 24.57
N ARG A 36 1.63 -5.44 25.60
CA ARG A 36 1.05 -4.11 25.48
C ARG A 36 2.08 -3.09 24.97
N ARG A 37 3.29 -3.09 25.51
CA ARG A 37 4.37 -2.19 25.08
C ARG A 37 4.68 -2.39 23.59
N CYS A 38 4.80 -3.63 23.13
CA CYS A 38 5.04 -3.94 21.72
C CYS A 38 3.90 -3.45 20.83
N VAL A 39 2.63 -3.69 21.21
CA VAL A 39 1.46 -3.20 20.46
C VAL A 39 1.44 -1.67 20.36
N ILE A 40 1.82 -0.94 21.41
CA ILE A 40 1.88 0.53 21.39
C ILE A 40 2.97 1.02 20.44
N ASP A 41 4.13 0.37 20.43
CA ASP A 41 5.22 0.71 19.50
C ASP A 41 4.79 0.51 18.04
N GLU A 42 4.18 -0.65 17.75
CA GLU A 42 3.66 -0.94 16.41
C GLU A 42 2.53 0.01 15.99
N HIS A 43 1.64 0.40 16.92
CA HIS A 43 0.64 1.41 16.66
C HIS A 43 1.29 2.76 16.27
N GLY A 44 2.36 3.14 16.98
CA GLY A 44 3.14 4.34 16.67
C GLY A 44 3.78 4.29 15.28
N ARG A 45 4.41 3.16 14.92
CA ARG A 45 4.99 2.91 13.59
C ARG A 45 3.94 2.98 12.49
N PHE A 46 2.77 2.36 12.70
CA PHE A 46 1.66 2.40 11.75
C PHE A 46 1.11 3.81 11.56
N ILE A 47 0.95 4.59 12.63
CA ILE A 47 0.57 6.01 12.56
C ILE A 47 1.60 6.81 11.77
N HIS A 48 2.89 6.59 12.02
CA HIS A 48 3.96 7.28 11.31
C HIS A 48 3.89 6.98 9.80
N TRP A 49 3.74 5.72 9.42
CA TRP A 49 3.54 5.31 8.03
C TRP A 49 2.30 5.99 7.41
N ALA A 50 1.15 5.94 8.09
CA ALA A 50 -0.10 6.53 7.61
C ALA A 50 -0.01 8.05 7.40
N ARG A 51 0.72 8.75 8.28
CA ARG A 51 0.99 10.19 8.16
C ARG A 51 1.95 10.48 7.01
N ASN A 52 3.03 9.71 6.90
CA ASN A 52 4.04 9.85 5.87
C ASN A 52 3.43 9.71 4.46
N ILE A 53 2.52 8.75 4.28
CA ILE A 53 1.87 8.52 3.00
C ILE A 53 0.69 9.47 2.74
N GLY A 54 0.26 10.29 3.71
CA GLY A 54 -0.91 11.15 3.55
C GLY A 54 -2.24 10.39 3.52
N ALA A 55 -2.32 9.21 4.14
CA ALA A 55 -3.55 8.41 4.23
C ALA A 55 -4.64 9.02 5.15
N TYR A 56 -4.40 10.22 5.70
CA TYR A 56 -5.36 10.95 6.52
C TYR A 56 -6.44 11.62 5.64
N PRO A 57 -7.70 11.71 6.12
CA PRO A 57 -8.84 12.19 5.31
C PRO A 57 -8.72 13.62 4.76
N VAL A 58 -7.79 14.43 5.27
CA VAL A 58 -7.67 15.87 4.95
C VAL A 58 -6.76 16.12 3.73
N GLY A 59 -6.15 15.09 3.15
CA GLY A 59 -5.24 15.22 1.99
C GLY A 59 -5.36 14.12 0.94
N ALA A 60 -6.49 13.38 0.92
CA ALA A 60 -6.73 12.19 0.10
C ALA A 60 -6.46 12.41 -1.40
N ASP A 61 -6.77 13.60 -1.93
CA ASP A 61 -6.57 13.96 -3.34
C ASP A 61 -5.09 13.91 -3.79
N SER A 62 -4.12 14.00 -2.87
CA SER A 62 -2.68 13.97 -3.18
C SER A 62 -2.07 12.56 -3.18
N LEU A 63 -2.64 11.62 -2.41
CA LEU A 63 -2.17 10.23 -2.34
C LEU A 63 -2.82 9.38 -3.43
N GLU A 64 -4.14 9.53 -3.62
CA GLU A 64 -4.84 8.82 -4.69
C GLU A 64 -4.30 9.23 -6.06
N CYS A 65 -3.84 10.47 -6.26
CA CYS A 65 -3.24 10.90 -7.53
C CYS A 65 -1.82 10.34 -7.75
N HIS A 66 -1.03 10.12 -6.69
CA HIS A 66 0.31 9.53 -6.78
C HIS A 66 0.26 8.01 -7.00
N LEU A 67 -0.71 7.33 -6.38
CA LEU A 67 -0.91 5.88 -6.51
C LEU A 67 -1.78 5.48 -7.71
N ARG A 68 -2.42 6.44 -8.39
CA ARG A 68 -3.17 6.20 -9.63
C ARG A 68 -2.27 5.63 -10.73
N ASP A 69 -0.99 6.01 -10.75
CA ASP A 69 0.00 5.59 -11.75
C ASP A 69 0.83 4.36 -11.32
N ALA A 70 0.48 3.73 -10.19
CA ALA A 70 1.18 2.59 -9.60
C ALA A 70 0.20 1.60 -8.97
N SER A 71 -0.74 1.10 -9.77
CA SER A 71 -1.84 0.24 -9.33
C SER A 71 -1.37 -1.00 -8.56
N HIS A 72 -0.28 -1.63 -9.00
CA HIS A 72 0.29 -2.80 -8.31
C HIS A 72 0.78 -2.48 -6.88
N VAL A 73 1.38 -1.30 -6.67
CA VAL A 73 1.87 -0.85 -5.36
C VAL A 73 0.69 -0.54 -4.45
N ARG A 74 -0.33 0.13 -4.98
CA ARG A 74 -1.58 0.40 -4.27
C ARG A 74 -2.26 -0.89 -3.82
N ASP A 75 -2.38 -1.87 -4.71
CA ASP A 75 -3.03 -3.14 -4.41
C ASP A 75 -2.21 -3.96 -3.39
N GLN A 76 -0.88 -3.86 -3.43
CA GLN A 76 -0.02 -4.47 -2.41
C GLN A 76 -0.18 -3.78 -1.05
N ALA A 77 -0.27 -2.45 -1.00
CA ALA A 77 -0.53 -1.71 0.23
C ALA A 77 -1.88 -2.13 0.84
N ILE A 78 -2.93 -2.23 0.01
CA ILE A 78 -4.26 -2.71 0.43
C ILE A 78 -4.17 -4.14 1.00
N ARG A 79 -3.41 -5.04 0.36
CA ARG A 79 -3.22 -6.40 0.86
C ARG A 79 -2.56 -6.42 2.24
N LEU A 80 -1.49 -5.65 2.42
CA LEU A 80 -0.78 -5.55 3.69
C LEU A 80 -1.64 -4.92 4.80
N ILE A 81 -2.39 -3.86 4.51
CA ILE A 81 -3.31 -3.25 5.49
C ILE A 81 -4.40 -4.25 5.91
N ASN A 82 -4.98 -5.01 4.98
CA ASN A 82 -5.96 -6.03 5.33
C ASN A 82 -5.36 -7.21 6.10
N TYR A 83 -4.10 -7.56 5.83
CA TYR A 83 -3.37 -8.56 6.60
C TYR A 83 -3.21 -8.10 8.06
N ILE A 84 -2.70 -6.88 8.28
CA ILE A 84 -2.58 -6.29 9.62
C ILE A 84 -3.95 -6.21 10.31
N LYS A 85 -5.01 -5.80 9.58
CA LYS A 85 -6.37 -5.75 10.12
C LYS A 85 -6.82 -7.09 10.70
N ARG A 86 -6.62 -8.18 9.96
CA ARG A 86 -6.98 -9.54 10.41
C ARG A 86 -6.20 -9.96 11.64
N LEU A 87 -4.89 -9.68 11.67
CA LEU A 87 -4.05 -9.95 12.84
C LEU A 87 -4.52 -9.19 14.08
N LEU A 88 -4.90 -7.92 13.94
CA LEU A 88 -5.48 -7.14 15.03
C LEU A 88 -6.81 -7.70 15.52
N GLU A 89 -7.68 -8.14 14.60
CA GLU A 89 -8.95 -8.80 14.94
C GLU A 89 -8.72 -10.12 15.70
N ASP A 90 -7.71 -10.88 15.31
CA ASP A 90 -7.29 -12.12 15.99
C ASP A 90 -6.72 -11.82 17.39
N ALA A 91 -5.82 -10.84 17.51
CA ALA A 91 -5.27 -10.40 18.80
C ALA A 91 -6.38 -9.94 19.77
N ILE A 92 -7.35 -9.16 19.28
CA ILE A 92 -8.52 -8.73 20.06
C ILE A 92 -9.39 -9.93 20.46
N SER A 93 -9.51 -10.94 19.59
CA SER A 93 -10.31 -12.13 19.86
C SER A 93 -9.66 -13.02 20.92
N ILE A 94 -8.34 -13.17 20.89
CA ILE A 94 -7.55 -13.87 21.91
C ILE A 94 -7.60 -13.14 23.25
N THR A 95 -7.30 -11.84 23.27
CA THR A 95 -7.26 -11.05 24.50
C THR A 95 -8.61 -10.95 25.21
N ARG A 96 -9.72 -11.03 24.47
CA ARG A 96 -11.09 -11.11 25.03
C ARG A 96 -11.55 -12.53 25.39
N GLY A 97 -10.74 -13.55 25.13
CA GLY A 97 -11.11 -14.96 25.35
C GLY A 97 -12.19 -15.48 24.40
N ARG A 98 -12.41 -14.83 23.25
CA ARG A 98 -13.35 -15.30 22.20
C ARG A 98 -12.73 -16.35 21.29
N LYS A 99 -11.41 -16.35 21.17
CA LYS A 99 -10.59 -17.34 20.47
C LYS A 99 -9.68 -18.01 21.49
N VAL A 100 -9.65 -19.34 21.47
CA VAL A 100 -8.70 -20.13 22.28
C VAL A 100 -7.34 -20.09 21.55
N PRO A 101 -6.28 -19.63 22.22
CA PRO A 101 -4.95 -19.62 21.61
C PRO A 101 -4.43 -21.01 21.28
N TRP A 102 -3.63 -21.15 20.22
CA TRP A 102 -3.12 -22.44 19.77
C TRP A 102 -2.24 -23.15 20.81
N GLU A 103 -1.61 -22.42 21.74
CA GLU A 103 -0.83 -23.04 22.81
C GLU A 103 -1.68 -23.91 23.75
N TYR A 104 -2.98 -23.66 23.84
CA TYR A 104 -3.94 -24.44 24.65
C TYR A 104 -4.70 -25.50 23.83
N LEU A 105 -4.43 -25.61 22.53
CA LEU A 105 -5.08 -26.57 21.62
C LEU A 105 -4.22 -27.80 21.33
N ARG A 106 -2.99 -27.86 21.87
CA ARG A 106 -2.08 -28.99 21.68
C ARG A 106 -2.51 -30.14 22.61
N ASP A 107 -3.00 -31.22 22.01
CA ASP A 107 -3.36 -32.47 22.71
C ASP A 107 -2.10 -33.12 23.33
N ASP A 108 -2.25 -33.68 24.53
CA ASP A 108 -1.21 -34.24 25.42
C ASP A 108 -0.50 -35.52 24.89
N GLU A 109 0.02 -35.53 23.65
CA GLU A 109 0.73 -36.72 23.09
C GLU A 109 2.10 -36.40 22.47
N VAL A 110 2.92 -35.56 23.10
CA VAL A 110 4.36 -35.56 22.84
C VAL A 110 5.13 -35.71 24.16
N SER A 111 5.59 -36.93 24.42
CA SER A 111 6.61 -37.21 25.43
C SER A 111 7.88 -36.46 25.05
N LEU A 112 8.13 -35.33 25.71
CA LEU A 112 9.37 -34.56 25.55
C LEU A 112 10.50 -35.31 26.29
N ASP A 113 11.52 -35.73 25.56
CA ASP A 113 12.77 -36.25 26.12
C ASP A 113 13.42 -35.18 27.02
N GLU A 114 13.94 -35.61 28.17
CA GLU A 114 14.46 -34.75 29.25
C GLU A 114 15.67 -33.88 28.86
N GLU A 115 16.20 -34.02 27.65
CA GLU A 115 17.41 -33.31 27.16
C GLU A 115 17.14 -31.89 26.61
N ASP A 116 15.89 -31.51 26.34
CA ASP A 116 15.56 -30.18 25.75
C ASP A 116 15.23 -29.09 26.80
N MET A 117 15.45 -29.38 28.08
CA MET A 117 15.11 -28.55 29.25
C MET A 117 15.99 -27.29 29.44
N PHE A 118 16.87 -26.96 28.50
CA PHE A 118 17.85 -25.85 28.61
C PHE A 118 17.62 -24.68 27.63
N HIS A 119 16.42 -24.55 27.05
CA HIS A 119 16.01 -23.32 26.39
C HIS A 119 15.23 -22.41 27.38
N GLU A 120 15.90 -21.37 27.88
CA GLU A 120 15.37 -20.33 28.79
C GLU A 120 14.26 -19.43 28.18
N GLU A 121 13.91 -19.61 26.90
CA GLU A 121 12.80 -18.86 26.29
C GLU A 121 11.46 -19.51 26.68
N SER A 122 10.67 -18.77 27.46
CA SER A 122 9.25 -19.09 27.67
C SER A 122 8.59 -19.40 26.33
N PRO A 123 7.80 -20.48 26.21
CA PRO A 123 7.18 -20.85 24.95
C PRO A 123 6.38 -19.68 24.40
N GLU A 124 6.68 -19.31 23.15
CA GLU A 124 6.06 -18.17 22.49
C GLU A 124 4.53 -18.36 22.45
N THR A 125 3.76 -17.35 22.88
CA THR A 125 2.29 -17.42 22.83
C THR A 125 1.76 -17.07 21.43
N GLU A 126 0.56 -17.52 21.06
CA GLU A 126 -0.07 -17.08 19.80
C GLU A 126 -0.13 -15.56 19.69
N LEU A 127 -0.35 -14.88 20.82
CA LEU A 127 -0.43 -13.43 20.87
C LEU A 127 0.93 -12.77 20.57
N ASP A 128 2.03 -13.30 21.08
CA ASP A 128 3.38 -12.82 20.77
C ASP A 128 3.67 -12.97 19.27
N GLN A 129 3.30 -14.11 18.70
CA GLN A 129 3.45 -14.38 17.28
C GLN A 129 2.64 -13.39 16.43
N ILE A 130 1.38 -13.14 16.80
CA ILE A 130 0.54 -12.17 16.11
C ILE A 130 1.14 -10.75 16.19
N ILE A 131 1.66 -10.34 17.34
CA ILE A 131 2.30 -9.03 17.50
C ILE A 131 3.53 -8.91 16.60
N ARG A 132 4.36 -9.96 16.50
CA ARG A 132 5.50 -9.99 15.56
C ARG A 132 5.04 -9.86 14.11
N HIS A 133 4.02 -10.62 13.70
CA HIS A 133 3.46 -10.55 12.33
C HIS A 133 2.85 -9.18 12.01
N ILE A 134 2.29 -8.49 13.00
CA ILE A 134 1.84 -7.09 12.85
C ILE A 134 3.06 -6.20 12.54
N GLY A 135 4.14 -6.35 13.30
CA GLY A 135 5.38 -5.61 13.10
C GLY A 135 6.01 -5.86 11.72
N ASP A 136 6.06 -7.11 11.28
CA ASP A 136 6.54 -7.48 9.94
C ASP A 136 5.68 -6.84 8.84
N GLY A 137 4.35 -6.90 8.99
CA GLY A 137 3.43 -6.26 8.05
C GLY A 137 3.60 -4.73 7.97
N ILE A 138 3.92 -4.07 9.09
CA ILE A 138 4.20 -2.63 9.13
C ILE A 138 5.55 -2.32 8.49
N GLU A 139 6.58 -3.15 8.70
CA GLU A 139 7.87 -3.00 8.05
C GLU A 139 7.75 -3.16 6.54
N ASP A 140 6.99 -4.13 6.06
CA ASP A 140 6.66 -4.30 4.65
C ASP A 140 5.97 -3.06 4.06
N LEU A 141 5.05 -2.44 4.82
CA LEU A 141 4.40 -1.19 4.43
C LEU A 141 5.39 -0.01 4.36
N LEU A 142 6.33 0.08 5.31
CA LEU A 142 7.37 1.09 5.32
C LEU A 142 8.33 0.91 4.13
N HIS A 143 8.75 -0.31 3.82
CA HIS A 143 9.53 -0.60 2.62
C HIS A 143 8.77 -0.26 1.34
N LEU A 144 7.47 -0.60 1.28
CA LEU A 144 6.62 -0.25 0.15
C LEU A 144 6.48 1.26 -0.02
N SER A 145 6.52 2.04 1.07
CA SER A 145 6.44 3.51 1.02
C SER A 145 7.57 4.14 0.20
N ALA A 146 8.76 3.53 0.16
CA ALA A 146 9.86 3.97 -0.70
C ALA A 146 9.52 3.78 -2.19
N ALA A 147 8.87 2.67 -2.55
CA ALA A 147 8.39 2.41 -3.89
C ALA A 147 7.18 3.31 -4.27
N MET A 148 6.35 3.68 -3.28
CA MET A 148 5.21 4.59 -3.48
C MET A 148 5.63 6.05 -3.75
N ARG A 149 6.79 6.47 -3.22
CA ARG A 149 7.34 7.83 -3.44
C ARG A 149 8.00 8.01 -4.81
N ASN A 150 8.42 6.94 -5.47
CA ASN A 150 8.98 6.96 -6.81
C ASN A 150 8.49 5.75 -7.60
N PRO A 151 7.20 5.72 -7.96
CA PRO A 151 6.64 4.58 -8.67
C PRO A 151 7.37 4.43 -10.00
N ALA A 152 7.94 3.24 -10.21
CA ALA A 152 8.46 2.88 -11.53
C ALA A 152 7.36 3.13 -12.56
N PRO A 153 7.64 3.75 -13.71
CA PRO A 153 6.62 4.14 -14.69
C PRO A 153 6.02 2.94 -15.43
N HIS A 154 5.93 1.76 -14.81
CA HIS A 154 5.48 0.51 -15.38
C HIS A 154 4.07 0.64 -15.97
N ASP A 155 3.12 1.21 -15.23
CA ASP A 155 1.74 1.40 -15.72
C ASP A 155 1.69 2.43 -16.86
N ARG A 156 2.57 3.44 -16.82
CA ARG A 156 2.73 4.41 -17.91
C ARG A 156 3.38 3.80 -19.15
N VAL A 157 4.32 2.87 -18.99
CA VAL A 157 4.98 2.16 -20.08
C VAL A 157 3.99 1.18 -20.72
N MET A 158 3.25 0.41 -19.93
CA MET A 158 2.19 -0.48 -20.40
C MET A 158 1.07 0.31 -21.08
N GLY A 159 0.59 1.39 -20.46
CA GLY A 159 -0.41 2.28 -21.05
C GLY A 159 0.06 2.99 -22.32
N SER A 160 1.36 3.26 -22.44
CA SER A 160 1.91 3.84 -23.67
C SER A 160 1.88 2.87 -24.85
N GLN A 161 1.90 1.54 -24.61
CA GLN A 161 1.86 0.55 -25.70
C GLN A 161 0.58 0.65 -26.55
N SER A 162 -0.51 1.21 -26.01
CA SER A 162 -1.74 1.43 -26.78
C SER A 162 -1.70 2.68 -27.68
N ILE A 163 -0.66 3.51 -27.61
CA ILE A 163 -0.48 4.67 -28.49
C ILE A 163 0.23 4.24 -29.78
N ASP A 164 -0.50 4.31 -30.90
CA ASP A 164 0.11 4.07 -32.21
C ASP A 164 1.20 5.12 -32.49
N THR A 165 2.42 4.63 -32.59
CA THR A 165 3.63 5.39 -32.92
C THR A 165 4.50 4.63 -33.91
N ASP A 166 3.95 3.61 -34.56
CA ASP A 166 4.73 2.69 -35.39
C ASP A 166 5.25 3.39 -36.65
N HIS A 167 4.58 4.46 -37.09
CA HIS A 167 5.05 5.36 -38.13
C HIS A 167 6.39 6.05 -37.80
N PHE A 168 6.79 6.15 -36.53
CA PHE A 168 8.10 6.68 -36.14
C PHE A 168 9.22 5.63 -36.15
N LEU A 169 8.90 4.33 -36.15
CA LEU A 169 9.89 3.27 -35.98
C LEU A 169 10.94 3.28 -37.10
N ARG A 170 10.49 3.27 -38.35
CA ARG A 170 11.38 3.27 -39.51
C ARG A 170 12.21 4.56 -39.59
N PRO A 171 11.61 5.77 -39.50
CA PRO A 171 12.39 7.02 -39.46
C PRO A 171 13.39 7.10 -38.30
N ASP A 172 13.05 6.62 -37.10
CA ASP A 172 13.95 6.67 -35.95
C ASP A 172 15.15 5.73 -36.12
N ILE A 173 14.96 4.55 -36.73
CA ILE A 173 16.07 3.63 -37.08
C ILE A 173 16.95 4.25 -38.17
N GLU A 174 16.35 4.80 -39.23
CA GLU A 174 17.08 5.47 -40.31
C GLU A 174 17.87 6.67 -39.79
N HIS A 175 17.30 7.47 -38.89
CA HIS A 175 18.00 8.58 -38.23
C HIS A 175 19.26 8.13 -37.48
N VAL A 176 19.19 7.02 -36.74
CA VAL A 176 20.36 6.48 -36.03
C VAL A 176 21.42 5.99 -37.02
N ARG A 177 21.01 5.34 -38.12
CA ARG A 177 21.93 4.86 -39.17
C ARG A 177 22.65 6.00 -39.86
N GLU A 178 21.93 7.05 -40.23
CA GLU A 178 22.50 8.23 -40.90
C GLU A 178 23.49 8.96 -40.00
N LYS A 179 23.15 9.09 -38.71
CA LYS A 179 23.98 9.77 -37.72
C LYS A 179 25.23 8.97 -37.34
N PHE A 180 25.13 7.64 -37.33
CA PHE A 180 26.21 6.73 -36.94
C PHE A 180 26.49 5.70 -38.04
N GLN A 181 27.08 6.16 -39.15
CA GLN A 181 27.28 5.39 -40.38
C GLN A 181 28.12 4.10 -40.23
N LYS A 182 28.95 4.00 -39.17
CA LYS A 182 29.78 2.82 -38.88
C LYS A 182 29.18 1.89 -37.82
N MET A 183 27.95 2.17 -37.37
CA MET A 183 27.30 1.43 -36.29
C MET A 183 26.75 0.09 -36.79
N ASP A 184 26.83 -0.92 -35.92
CA ASP A 184 26.23 -2.22 -36.15
C ASP A 184 24.70 -2.14 -36.33
N GLU A 185 24.16 -2.97 -37.23
CA GLU A 185 22.76 -2.94 -37.60
C GLU A 185 21.83 -3.33 -36.43
N VAL A 186 22.24 -4.26 -35.58
CA VAL A 186 21.47 -4.66 -34.39
C VAL A 186 21.40 -3.49 -33.41
N LEU A 187 22.52 -2.78 -33.23
CA LEU A 187 22.59 -1.63 -32.34
C LEU A 187 21.76 -0.45 -32.85
N ALA A 188 21.78 -0.19 -34.16
CA ALA A 188 20.95 0.84 -34.79
C ALA A 188 19.46 0.54 -34.63
N ASN A 189 19.03 -0.71 -34.83
CA ASN A 189 17.65 -1.15 -34.61
C ASN A 189 17.23 -0.97 -33.14
N ARG A 190 18.07 -1.36 -32.18
CA ARG A 190 17.78 -1.21 -30.75
C ARG A 190 17.62 0.25 -30.34
N LEU A 191 18.52 1.12 -30.81
CA LEU A 191 18.46 2.55 -30.50
C LEU A 191 17.27 3.23 -31.16
N GLY A 192 16.99 2.95 -32.44
CA GLY A 192 15.80 3.46 -33.12
C GLY A 192 14.51 3.04 -32.41
N THR A 193 14.39 1.76 -32.05
CA THR A 193 13.26 1.24 -31.26
C THR A 193 13.15 1.92 -29.89
N ALA A 194 14.27 2.19 -29.22
CA ALA A 194 14.28 2.90 -27.94
C ALA A 194 13.82 4.37 -28.08
N ILE A 195 14.20 5.05 -29.17
CA ILE A 195 13.72 6.41 -29.49
C ILE A 195 12.20 6.38 -29.71
N THR A 196 11.69 5.44 -30.51
CA THR A 196 10.24 5.30 -30.76
C THR A 196 9.48 4.99 -29.47
N THR A 197 9.99 4.10 -28.64
CA THR A 197 9.42 3.80 -27.31
C THR A 197 9.36 5.04 -26.43
N ARG A 198 10.42 5.87 -26.45
CA ARG A 198 10.46 7.14 -25.70
C ARG A 198 9.44 8.15 -26.24
N ARG A 199 9.28 8.27 -27.56
CA ARG A 199 8.24 9.13 -28.18
C ARG A 199 6.84 8.67 -27.79
N ARG A 200 6.60 7.35 -27.82
CA ARG A 200 5.35 6.71 -27.39
C ARG A 200 5.00 7.07 -25.95
N TYR A 201 5.97 6.99 -25.04
CA TYR A 201 5.82 7.42 -23.65
C TYR A 201 5.46 8.91 -23.52
N PHE A 202 6.11 9.81 -24.28
CA PHE A 202 5.78 11.23 -24.23
C PHE A 202 4.38 11.55 -24.75
N LYS A 203 3.95 10.95 -25.87
CA LYS A 203 2.58 11.11 -26.37
C LYS A 203 1.53 10.60 -25.38
N TYR A 204 1.79 9.45 -24.75
CA TYR A 204 0.93 8.95 -23.68
C TYR A 204 0.83 9.96 -22.54
N ARG A 205 1.96 10.52 -22.09
CA ARG A 205 1.96 11.55 -21.03
C ARG A 205 1.19 12.80 -21.43
N GLU A 206 1.35 13.29 -22.64
CA GLU A 206 0.62 14.45 -23.15
C GLU A 206 -0.90 14.20 -23.15
N ALA A 207 -1.33 13.06 -23.71
CA ALA A 207 -2.74 12.66 -23.72
C ALA A 207 -3.29 12.47 -22.29
N HIS A 208 -2.48 11.92 -21.39
CA HIS A 208 -2.87 11.71 -19.99
C HIS A 208 -2.97 13.03 -19.20
N HIS A 209 -2.01 13.95 -19.39
CA HIS A 209 -2.07 15.29 -18.79
C HIS A 209 -3.27 16.09 -19.30
N LEU A 210 -3.59 15.99 -20.59
CA LEU A 210 -4.76 16.67 -21.17
C LEU A 210 -6.09 16.13 -20.61
N ARG A 211 -6.20 14.80 -20.45
CA ARG A 211 -7.38 14.19 -19.78
C ARG A 211 -7.51 14.66 -18.34
N GLN A 212 -6.39 14.79 -17.62
CA GLN A 212 -6.39 15.27 -16.23
C GLN A 212 -6.82 16.73 -16.11
N SER A 213 -6.35 17.63 -16.99
CA SER A 213 -6.82 19.02 -16.97
C SER A 213 -8.33 19.11 -17.26
N SER A 214 -8.82 18.34 -18.23
CA SER A 214 -10.24 18.36 -18.59
C SER A 214 -11.16 17.79 -17.50
N ASP A 215 -10.73 16.74 -16.78
CA ASP A 215 -11.52 16.13 -15.70
C ASP A 215 -11.57 17.04 -14.45
N VAL A 216 -10.47 17.74 -14.15
CA VAL A 216 -10.42 18.76 -13.08
C VAL A 216 -11.33 19.95 -13.41
N ASP A 217 -11.34 20.41 -14.66
CA ASP A 217 -12.21 21.50 -15.11
C ASP A 217 -13.69 21.11 -15.06
N GLN A 218 -14.03 19.86 -15.39
CA GLN A 218 -15.40 19.34 -15.29
C GLN A 218 -15.87 19.24 -13.84
N GLN A 219 -15.05 18.73 -12.92
CA GLN A 219 -15.38 18.67 -11.50
C GLN A 219 -15.60 20.06 -10.89
N LYS A 220 -14.77 21.02 -11.28
CA LYS A 220 -14.90 22.43 -10.86
C LYS A 220 -16.19 23.06 -11.39
N ALA A 221 -16.53 22.82 -12.66
CA ALA A 221 -17.78 23.29 -13.25
C ALA A 221 -19.03 22.68 -12.58
N THR A 222 -19.03 21.38 -12.27
CA THR A 222 -20.13 20.73 -11.55
C THR A 222 -20.29 21.24 -10.12
N SER A 223 -19.18 21.54 -9.42
CA SER A 223 -19.22 22.08 -8.06
C SER A 223 -19.71 23.54 -8.03
N THR A 224 -19.40 24.34 -9.05
CA THR A 224 -19.90 25.73 -9.18
C THR A 224 -21.38 25.77 -9.55
N ALA A 225 -21.85 24.86 -10.40
CA ALA A 225 -23.28 24.74 -10.76
C ALA A 225 -24.17 24.28 -9.58
N ALA A 226 -23.65 23.40 -8.71
CA ALA A 226 -24.36 22.95 -7.52
C ALA A 226 -24.54 24.04 -6.45
N GLN A 227 -23.69 25.07 -6.44
CA GLN A 227 -23.76 26.19 -5.47
C GLN A 227 -24.64 27.36 -5.93
N THR A 228 -25.08 27.39 -7.21
CA THR A 228 -25.84 28.51 -7.79
C THR A 228 -27.35 28.26 -7.93
N SER A 229 -27.87 27.13 -7.43
CA SER A 229 -29.32 26.89 -7.40
C SER A 229 -29.96 27.59 -6.19
N PRO A 230 -30.84 28.60 -6.37
CA PRO A 230 -31.48 29.29 -5.26
C PRO A 230 -32.56 28.40 -4.61
N PRO A 231 -32.79 28.51 -3.29
CA PRO A 231 -33.74 27.65 -2.59
C PRO A 231 -35.18 28.00 -3.02
N LEU A 232 -35.91 27.00 -3.49
CA LEU A 232 -37.36 27.06 -3.68
C LEU A 232 -38.04 27.12 -2.31
N ILE A 233 -38.65 28.26 -1.99
CA ILE A 233 -39.49 28.44 -0.80
C ILE A 233 -40.87 27.83 -1.12
N PRO A 234 -41.39 26.88 -0.31
CA PRO A 234 -42.76 26.40 -0.46
C PRO A 234 -43.75 27.40 0.17
N LEU A 235 -44.89 27.60 -0.51
CA LEU A 235 -46.08 28.33 -0.06
C LEU A 235 -46.86 27.55 1.02
#